data_AF-A0A7X4C8Q4-F1
#
_entry.id   AF-A0A7X4C8Q4-F1
#
_cell.length_a   1.000
_cell.length_b   1.000
_cell.length_c   1.000
_cell.angle_alpha   90.00
_cell.angle_beta   90.00
_cell.angle_gamma   90.00
#
_symmetry.space_group_name_H-M   'P 1'
#
loop_
_entity.id
_entity.type
_entity.pdbx_description
1 polymer ?
#
loop_
_entity_poly.entity_id
_entity_poly.type
_entity_poly.pdbx_seq_one_letter_code
_entity_poly.pdbx_strand_id
1 'polypeptide(L)'
;MEDAEAFELYRRIVEVSSNEGDLVIDPFAGCATTCVAAEQLQRRWIGVDIDPVTETVTLDRLREETGLFEAIDGKPVTARKHPPRRSDIQHVTDVKLRVLLWNNQGGRCANPYCTSEGLRAEDLDLDHRIPKSRGGADDQSNRIGLCRNCNTRKGAKAWGKFLDEARARLPHPKVGGPT
;
A
#
# COMPACT_ATOMS: atom_id res chain seq x y z
N MET A 1 -30.43 19.72 13.17
CA MET A 1 -30.97 20.12 11.85
C MET A 1 -29.87 20.09 10.81
N GLU A 2 -28.67 20.61 11.08
CA GLU A 2 -27.49 20.50 10.20
C GLU A 2 -27.07 19.05 9.87
N ASP A 3 -27.09 18.13 10.84
CA ASP A 3 -26.64 16.74 10.61
C ASP A 3 -27.51 15.94 9.61
N ALA A 4 -28.80 16.31 9.49
CA ALA A 4 -29.73 15.64 8.59
C ALA A 4 -29.50 16.01 7.12
N GLU A 5 -29.08 17.24 6.85
CA GLU A 5 -28.77 17.70 5.48
C GLU A 5 -27.48 17.04 4.96
N ALA A 6 -26.48 16.90 5.83
CA ALA A 6 -25.24 16.22 5.49
C ALA A 6 -25.49 14.74 5.18
N PHE A 7 -26.31 14.04 5.99
CA PHE A 7 -26.62 12.63 5.75
C PHE A 7 -27.28 12.39 4.37
N GLU A 8 -28.27 13.21 4.01
CA GLU A 8 -29.02 13.03 2.77
C GLU A 8 -28.15 13.19 1.52
N LEU A 9 -27.14 14.06 1.58
CA LEU A 9 -26.14 14.17 0.51
C LEU A 9 -25.37 12.86 0.31
N TYR A 10 -24.87 12.25 1.39
CA TYR A 10 -24.13 10.98 1.30
C TYR A 10 -25.02 9.85 0.81
N ARG A 11 -26.25 9.76 1.32
CA ARG A 11 -27.25 8.78 0.87
C ARG A 11 -27.47 8.88 -0.63
N ARG A 12 -27.69 10.09 -1.15
CA ARG A 12 -27.88 10.32 -2.58
C ARG A 12 -26.66 9.90 -3.39
N ILE A 13 -25.44 10.20 -2.93
CA ILE A 13 -24.19 9.81 -3.62
C ILE A 13 -24.12 8.28 -3.74
N VAL A 14 -24.39 7.55 -2.66
CA VAL A 14 -24.37 6.08 -2.66
C VAL A 14 -25.45 5.53 -3.60
N GLU A 15 -26.67 6.05 -3.52
CA GLU A 15 -27.80 5.59 -4.31
C GLU A 15 -27.56 5.74 -5.82
N VAL A 16 -27.03 6.87 -6.28
CA VAL A 16 -26.78 7.10 -7.72
C VAL A 16 -25.53 6.41 -8.24
N SER A 17 -24.62 6.00 -7.36
CA SER A 17 -23.30 5.45 -7.73
C SER A 17 -23.19 3.93 -7.52
N SER A 18 -24.24 3.27 -7.02
CA SER A 18 -24.24 1.84 -6.70
C SER A 18 -25.63 1.23 -6.81
N ASN A 19 -25.70 -0.08 -7.02
CA ASN A 19 -26.92 -0.86 -6.94
C ASN A 19 -27.03 -1.61 -5.61
N GLU A 20 -28.20 -2.13 -5.31
CA GLU A 20 -28.39 -3.05 -4.18
C GLU A 20 -27.41 -4.23 -4.25
N GLY A 21 -26.81 -4.58 -3.11
CA GLY A 21 -25.78 -5.64 -3.00
C GLY A 21 -24.35 -5.24 -3.40
N ASP A 22 -24.15 -4.09 -4.05
CA ASP A 22 -22.82 -3.57 -4.37
C ASP A 22 -22.00 -3.30 -3.10
N LEU A 23 -20.67 -3.30 -3.26
CA LEU A 23 -19.74 -2.98 -2.19
C LEU A 23 -19.35 -1.50 -2.23
N VAL A 24 -19.65 -0.77 -1.16
CA VAL A 24 -19.20 0.60 -0.91
C VAL A 24 -17.99 0.59 0.02
N ILE A 25 -16.92 1.31 -0.31
CA ILE A 25 -15.73 1.41 0.54
C ILE A 25 -15.50 2.87 0.89
N ASP A 26 -15.41 3.14 2.19
CA ASP A 26 -15.04 4.45 2.72
C ASP A 26 -13.72 4.34 3.53
N PRO A 27 -12.58 4.78 2.98
CA PRO A 27 -11.30 4.71 3.67
C PRO A 27 -11.09 5.81 4.73
N PHE A 28 -12.06 6.70 4.92
CA PHE A 28 -12.04 7.79 5.89
C PHE A 28 -13.39 7.88 6.61
N ALA A 29 -13.86 6.74 7.11
CA ALA A 29 -15.24 6.55 7.53
C ALA A 29 -15.67 7.48 8.67
N GLY A 30 -14.77 7.97 9.53
CA GLY A 30 -15.06 8.93 10.58
C GLY A 30 -16.20 8.47 11.49
N CYS A 31 -17.35 9.14 11.40
CA CYS A 31 -18.59 8.79 12.12
C CYS A 31 -19.53 7.86 11.34
N ALA A 32 -19.02 7.16 10.32
CA ALA A 32 -19.69 6.14 9.52
C ALA A 32 -20.93 6.57 8.72
N THR A 33 -21.07 7.86 8.35
CA THR A 33 -22.20 8.36 7.53
C THR A 33 -22.37 7.54 6.23
N THR A 34 -21.28 7.29 5.51
CA THR A 34 -21.29 6.50 4.26
C THR A 34 -21.74 5.05 4.52
N CYS A 35 -21.28 4.45 5.61
CA CYS A 35 -21.61 3.08 5.98
C CYS A 35 -23.10 2.95 6.36
N VAL A 36 -23.63 3.88 7.15
CA VAL A 36 -25.05 3.92 7.51
C VAL A 36 -25.92 4.07 6.25
N ALA A 37 -25.56 5.01 5.37
CA ALA A 37 -26.27 5.20 4.10
C ALA A 37 -26.25 3.95 3.23
N ALA A 38 -25.08 3.31 3.08
CA ALA A 38 -24.93 2.06 2.33
C ALA A 38 -25.80 0.94 2.92
N GLU A 39 -25.80 0.77 4.25
CA GLU A 39 -26.60 -0.24 4.93
C GLU A 39 -28.12 -0.03 4.72
N GLN A 40 -28.60 1.21 4.93
CA GLN A 40 -30.01 1.54 4.73
C GLN A 40 -30.45 1.38 3.27
N LEU A 41 -29.52 1.50 2.33
CA LEU A 41 -29.73 1.23 0.92
C LEU A 41 -29.49 -0.25 0.56
N GLN A 42 -29.27 -1.17 1.51
CA GLN A 42 -29.03 -2.59 1.22
C GLN A 42 -27.77 -2.84 0.37
N ARG A 43 -26.72 -2.05 0.60
CA ARG A 43 -25.37 -2.26 0.04
C ARG A 43 -24.47 -2.91 1.08
N ARG A 44 -23.48 -3.67 0.62
CA ARG A 44 -22.38 -4.11 1.47
C ARG A 44 -21.42 -2.94 1.66
N TRP A 45 -20.73 -2.87 2.80
CA TRP A 45 -19.79 -1.79 3.04
C TRP A 45 -18.54 -2.20 3.80
N ILE A 46 -17.46 -1.43 3.61
CA ILE A 46 -16.25 -1.45 4.43
C ILE A 46 -15.93 0.00 4.79
N GLY A 47 -15.96 0.31 6.09
CA GLY A 47 -15.49 1.58 6.63
C GLY A 47 -14.13 1.41 7.31
N VAL A 48 -13.20 2.31 7.04
CA VAL A 48 -11.88 2.35 7.68
C VAL A 48 -11.64 3.75 8.21
N ASP A 49 -11.16 3.85 9.44
CA ASP A 49 -10.60 5.07 9.99
C ASP A 49 -9.32 4.75 10.78
N ILE A 50 -8.39 5.70 10.81
CA ILE A 50 -7.13 5.57 11.54
C ILE A 50 -7.26 6.08 12.98
N ASP A 51 -8.21 6.98 13.23
CA ASP A 51 -8.37 7.61 14.53
C ASP A 51 -9.11 6.66 15.49
N PRO A 52 -8.44 6.16 16.55
CA PRO A 52 -9.08 5.25 17.51
C PRO A 52 -10.24 5.90 18.27
N VAL A 53 -10.33 7.23 18.34
CA VAL A 53 -11.44 7.94 19.01
C VAL A 53 -12.76 7.72 18.27
N THR A 54 -12.70 7.53 16.94
CA THR A 54 -13.90 7.36 16.11
C THR A 54 -14.56 5.98 16.29
N GLU A 55 -13.88 5.00 16.90
CA GLU A 55 -14.37 3.64 17.07
C GLU A 55 -15.72 3.62 17.81
N THR A 56 -15.79 4.23 18.99
CA THR A 56 -17.00 4.21 19.82
C THR A 56 -18.15 4.95 19.13
N VAL A 57 -17.88 6.15 18.60
CA VAL A 57 -18.89 6.98 17.91
C VAL A 57 -19.46 6.26 16.69
N THR A 58 -18.60 5.63 15.89
CA THR A 58 -19.01 4.83 14.73
C THR A 58 -19.88 3.65 15.13
N LEU A 59 -19.45 2.88 16.13
CA LEU A 59 -20.19 1.69 16.57
C LEU A 59 -21.56 2.05 17.13
N ASP A 60 -21.65 3.11 17.94
CA ASP A 60 -22.92 3.58 18.52
C ASP A 60 -23.86 4.11 17.45
N ARG A 61 -23.36 4.91 16.50
CA ARG A 61 -24.19 5.40 15.40
C ARG A 61 -24.70 4.27 14.50
N LEU A 62 -23.84 3.31 14.14
CA LEU A 62 -24.26 2.13 13.38
C LEU A 62 -25.35 1.36 14.14
N ARG A 63 -25.22 1.17 15.45
CA ARG A 63 -26.25 0.53 16.28
C ARG A 63 -27.59 1.25 16.18
N GLU A 64 -27.59 2.56 16.39
CA GLU A 64 -28.80 3.38 16.48
C GLU A 64 -29.50 3.52 15.12
N GLU A 65 -28.75 3.74 14.05
CA GLU A 65 -29.33 4.11 12.74
C GLU A 65 -29.57 2.92 11.79
N THR A 66 -29.03 1.74 12.10
CA THR A 66 -29.18 0.56 11.23
C THR A 66 -29.75 -0.68 11.94
N GLY A 67 -29.73 -0.71 13.28
CA GLY A 67 -30.17 -1.89 14.04
C GLY A 67 -29.25 -3.12 13.88
N LEU A 68 -28.07 -2.98 13.27
CA LEU A 68 -27.15 -4.06 12.92
C LEU A 68 -26.54 -4.87 14.11
N PHE A 69 -26.88 -4.58 15.37
CA PHE A 69 -26.08 -5.06 16.52
C PHE A 69 -26.81 -5.96 17.51
N GLU A 70 -27.80 -6.74 17.06
CA GLU A 70 -28.10 -7.98 17.78
C GLU A 70 -27.02 -9.05 17.47
N ALA A 71 -26.17 -9.28 18.48
CA ALA A 71 -25.23 -10.39 18.68
C ALA A 71 -23.89 -10.42 17.88
N ILE A 72 -22.82 -10.14 18.62
CA ILE A 72 -21.47 -10.66 18.36
C ILE A 72 -21.53 -12.19 18.51
N ASP A 73 -20.96 -12.92 17.54
CA ASP A 73 -21.04 -14.40 17.33
C ASP A 73 -22.33 -14.97 16.70
N GLY A 74 -22.95 -14.18 15.80
CA GLY A 74 -23.91 -14.65 14.79
C GLY A 74 -23.98 -13.72 13.56
N LYS A 75 -23.65 -12.42 13.79
CA LYS A 75 -23.22 -11.29 12.92
C LYS A 75 -24.25 -10.58 12.02
N PRO A 76 -24.06 -9.24 11.90
CA PRO A 76 -23.82 -8.66 10.59
C PRO A 76 -22.65 -7.64 10.45
N VAL A 77 -21.91 -7.25 11.52
CA VAL A 77 -20.71 -6.36 11.38
C VAL A 77 -19.46 -6.95 12.01
N THR A 78 -18.33 -6.93 11.29
CA THR A 78 -17.01 -7.32 11.83
C THR A 78 -16.15 -6.09 12.06
N ALA A 79 -16.06 -5.62 13.31
CA ALA A 79 -15.10 -4.59 13.69
C ALA A 79 -13.68 -5.21 13.82
N ARG A 80 -12.70 -4.67 13.09
CA ARG A 80 -11.30 -5.09 13.16
C ARG A 80 -10.44 -3.91 13.61
N LYS A 81 -9.64 -4.11 14.67
CA LYS A 81 -8.67 -3.11 15.15
C LYS A 81 -7.34 -3.12 14.39
N HIS A 82 -7.11 -4.15 13.57
CA HIS A 82 -5.87 -4.31 12.81
C HIS A 82 -6.17 -4.33 11.33
N PRO A 83 -5.40 -3.59 10.51
CA PRO A 83 -5.54 -3.66 9.07
C PRO A 83 -5.32 -5.10 8.61
N PRO A 84 -6.09 -5.60 7.62
CA PRO A 84 -5.87 -6.92 7.08
C PRO A 84 -4.45 -7.03 6.55
N ARG A 85 -3.75 -8.13 6.89
CA ARG A 85 -2.46 -8.43 6.28
C ARG A 85 -2.69 -8.93 4.86
N ARG A 86 -1.85 -8.51 3.92
CA ARG A 86 -1.78 -9.10 2.58
C ARG A 86 -1.53 -10.60 2.72
N SER A 87 -2.48 -11.43 2.30
CA SER A 87 -2.34 -12.90 2.33
C SER A 87 -1.50 -13.43 1.18
N ASP A 88 -1.27 -12.62 0.14
CA ASP A 88 -0.45 -12.94 -1.03
C ASP A 88 1.06 -12.80 -0.77
N ILE A 89 1.48 -12.17 0.32
CA ILE A 89 2.90 -11.96 0.63
C ILE A 89 3.44 -13.10 1.47
N GLN A 90 4.40 -13.84 0.93
CA GLN A 90 5.23 -14.73 1.73
C GLN A 90 6.23 -13.91 2.55
N HIS A 91 6.14 -14.00 3.88
CA HIS A 91 7.17 -13.48 4.76
C HIS A 91 8.40 -14.40 4.69
N VAL A 92 9.42 -13.98 3.95
CA VAL A 92 10.72 -14.64 3.89
C VAL A 92 11.72 -13.89 4.76
N THR A 93 12.68 -14.61 5.35
CA THR A 93 13.79 -13.98 6.09
C THR A 93 14.70 -13.21 5.14
N ASP A 94 15.39 -12.18 5.64
CA ASP A 94 16.32 -11.37 4.83
C ASP A 94 17.38 -12.23 4.12
N VAL A 95 17.88 -13.29 4.77
CA VAL A 95 18.81 -14.24 4.16
C VAL A 95 18.18 -14.92 2.93
N LYS A 96 16.97 -15.43 3.06
CA LYS A 96 16.25 -16.06 1.94
C LYS A 96 15.92 -15.05 0.85
N LEU A 97 15.49 -13.85 1.25
CA LEU A 97 15.16 -12.76 0.33
C LEU A 97 16.37 -12.33 -0.51
N ARG A 98 17.54 -12.25 0.11
CA ARG A 98 18.81 -11.90 -0.56
C ARG A 98 19.16 -12.92 -1.63
N VAL A 99 19.03 -14.22 -1.34
CA VAL A 99 19.23 -15.31 -2.32
C VAL A 99 18.19 -15.24 -3.45
N LEU A 100 16.91 -15.05 -3.12
CA LEU A 100 15.84 -14.94 -4.12
C LEU A 100 16.06 -13.76 -5.08
N LEU A 101 16.38 -12.58 -4.54
CA LEU A 101 16.66 -11.39 -5.34
C LEU A 101 17.92 -11.57 -6.20
N TRP A 102 18.98 -12.16 -5.64
CA TRP A 102 20.19 -12.47 -6.40
C TRP A 102 19.89 -13.37 -7.61
N ASN A 103 19.14 -14.46 -7.41
CA ASN A 103 18.71 -15.35 -8.49
C ASN A 103 17.87 -14.61 -9.54
N ASN A 104 16.86 -13.86 -9.09
CA ASN A 104 15.95 -13.12 -9.98
C ASN A 104 16.64 -11.98 -10.75
N GLN A 105 17.76 -11.47 -10.22
CA GLN A 105 18.59 -10.44 -10.84
C GLN A 105 19.71 -11.04 -11.71
N GLY A 106 19.69 -12.35 -11.98
CA GLY A 106 20.69 -13.03 -12.80
C GLY A 106 22.09 -13.02 -12.16
N GLY A 107 22.15 -13.06 -10.83
CA GLY A 107 23.38 -13.02 -10.06
C GLY A 107 24.08 -11.65 -10.02
N ARG A 108 23.35 -10.56 -10.29
CA ARG A 108 23.90 -9.20 -10.40
C ARG A 108 23.22 -8.23 -9.42
N CYS A 109 23.84 -7.06 -9.25
CA CYS A 109 23.23 -5.90 -8.61
C CYS A 109 21.99 -5.45 -9.39
N ALA A 110 20.91 -5.04 -8.71
CA ALA A 110 19.69 -4.58 -9.37
C ALA A 110 19.88 -3.32 -10.22
N ASN A 111 20.94 -2.54 -9.99
CA ASN A 111 21.29 -1.42 -10.84
C ASN A 111 21.83 -1.93 -12.19
N PRO A 112 21.13 -1.76 -13.32
CA PRO A 112 21.56 -2.27 -14.62
C PRO A 112 22.83 -1.60 -15.14
N TYR A 113 23.20 -0.45 -14.57
CA TYR A 113 24.41 0.30 -14.91
C TYR A 113 25.56 0.02 -13.95
N CYS A 114 25.41 -0.97 -13.06
CA CYS A 114 26.47 -1.40 -12.16
C CYS A 114 27.52 -2.20 -12.92
N THR A 115 28.79 -1.90 -12.67
CA THR A 115 29.94 -2.61 -13.24
C THR A 115 30.55 -3.64 -12.29
N SER A 116 29.93 -3.88 -11.14
CA SER A 116 30.39 -4.91 -10.21
C SER A 116 30.09 -6.30 -10.78
N GLU A 117 31.11 -7.15 -10.82
CA GLU A 117 31.02 -8.53 -11.28
C GLU A 117 31.26 -9.51 -10.13
N GLY A 118 30.87 -10.77 -10.31
CA GLY A 118 31.14 -11.84 -9.34
C GLY A 118 30.45 -11.68 -7.98
N LEU A 119 29.40 -10.86 -7.89
CA LEU A 119 28.64 -10.67 -6.66
C LEU A 119 27.97 -11.99 -6.25
N ARG A 120 28.12 -12.38 -4.98
CA ARG A 120 27.34 -13.46 -4.36
C ARG A 120 26.10 -12.86 -3.71
N ALA A 121 25.15 -13.72 -3.34
CA ALA A 121 23.96 -13.28 -2.62
C ALA A 121 24.35 -12.45 -1.39
N GLU A 122 25.29 -12.93 -0.55
CA GLU A 122 25.74 -12.22 0.66
C GLU A 122 26.32 -10.82 0.40
N ASP A 123 26.71 -10.48 -0.82
CA ASP A 123 27.30 -9.17 -1.15
C ASP A 123 26.23 -8.10 -1.47
N LEU A 124 24.95 -8.47 -1.52
CA LEU A 124 23.83 -7.59 -1.83
C LEU A 124 23.14 -7.03 -0.58
N ASP A 125 23.19 -5.72 -0.36
CA ASP A 125 22.31 -5.05 0.58
C ASP A 125 20.86 -5.10 0.10
N LEU A 126 19.92 -5.32 1.03
CA LEU A 126 18.49 -5.25 0.78
C LEU A 126 18.03 -3.81 0.95
N ASP A 127 17.43 -3.24 -0.08
CA ASP A 127 16.94 -1.87 -0.07
C ASP A 127 15.55 -1.78 -0.70
N HIS A 128 14.86 -0.67 -0.45
CA HIS A 128 13.50 -0.43 -0.95
C HIS A 128 13.50 0.29 -2.30
N ARG A 129 12.62 -0.09 -3.22
CA ARG A 129 12.39 0.67 -4.46
C ARG A 129 11.81 2.04 -4.15
N ILE A 130 10.82 2.09 -3.25
CA ILE A 130 10.24 3.30 -2.68
C ILE A 130 10.64 3.33 -1.19
N PRO A 131 11.39 4.34 -0.71
CA PRO A 131 11.74 4.46 0.70
C PRO A 131 10.51 4.53 1.60
N LYS A 132 10.61 4.01 2.84
CA LYS A 132 9.54 4.11 3.85
C LYS A 132 9.09 5.55 4.11
N SER A 133 10.04 6.50 4.13
CA SER A 133 9.76 7.93 4.29
C SER A 133 8.94 8.55 3.15
N ARG A 134 8.71 7.81 2.06
CA ARG A 134 7.86 8.18 0.92
C ARG A 134 6.70 7.21 0.72
N GLY A 135 6.26 6.53 1.78
CA GLY A 135 5.11 5.62 1.75
C GLY A 135 5.41 4.24 1.14
N GLY A 136 6.68 3.88 0.97
CA GLY A 136 7.04 2.57 0.47
C GLY A 136 6.78 1.45 1.48
N ALA A 137 6.13 0.38 1.03
CA ALA A 137 5.81 -0.78 1.87
C ALA A 137 7.06 -1.60 2.25
N ASP A 138 7.01 -2.27 3.38
CA ASP A 138 8.12 -3.07 3.89
C ASP A 138 8.12 -4.52 3.40
N ASP A 139 7.59 -4.80 2.22
CA ASP A 139 7.42 -6.16 1.69
C ASP A 139 8.35 -6.52 0.52
N GLN A 140 8.41 -7.80 0.16
CA GLN A 140 9.28 -8.35 -0.87
C GLN A 140 9.13 -7.65 -2.24
N SER A 141 7.94 -7.18 -2.61
CA SER A 141 7.70 -6.53 -3.90
C SER A 141 8.39 -5.16 -3.99
N ASN A 142 8.56 -4.49 -2.84
CA ASN A 142 9.27 -3.23 -2.75
C ASN A 142 10.78 -3.42 -2.46
N ARG A 143 11.30 -4.65 -2.40
CA ARG A 143 12.72 -4.91 -2.12
C ARG A 143 13.55 -5.16 -3.39
N ILE A 144 14.80 -4.72 -3.34
CA ILE A 144 15.84 -4.92 -4.37
C ILE A 144 17.17 -5.25 -3.71
N GLY A 145 17.99 -6.06 -4.38
CA GLY A 145 19.36 -6.37 -3.94
C GLY A 145 20.38 -5.48 -4.65
N LEU A 146 21.11 -4.66 -3.90
CA LEU A 146 22.14 -3.76 -4.42
C LEU A 146 23.51 -4.08 -3.85
N CYS A 147 24.58 -3.99 -4.65
CA CYS A 147 25.93 -3.99 -4.07
C CYS A 147 26.10 -2.76 -3.16
N ARG A 148 27.00 -2.85 -2.18
CA ARG A 148 27.26 -1.78 -1.19
C ARG A 148 27.43 -0.40 -1.82
N ASN A 149 28.20 -0.29 -2.92
CA ASN A 149 28.41 0.97 -3.62
C ASN A 149 27.11 1.55 -4.22
N CYS A 150 26.29 0.72 -4.88
CA CYS A 150 25.02 1.17 -5.44
C CYS A 150 24.02 1.54 -4.34
N ASN A 151 23.99 0.76 -3.25
CA ASN A 151 23.15 1.02 -2.09
C ASN A 151 23.47 2.39 -1.46
N THR A 152 24.75 2.66 -1.17
CA THR A 152 25.19 3.96 -0.65
C THR A 152 24.83 5.11 -1.59
N ARG A 153 24.99 4.94 -2.91
CA ARG A 153 24.66 5.98 -3.91
C ARG A 153 23.15 6.24 -4.04
N LYS A 154 22.34 5.18 -3.92
CA LYS A 154 20.88 5.30 -3.93
C LYS A 154 20.41 6.07 -2.70
N GLY A 155 20.87 5.66 -1.52
CA GLY A 155 20.43 6.25 -0.25
C GLY A 155 18.90 6.35 -0.18
N ALA A 156 18.39 7.49 0.30
CA ALA A 156 16.95 7.73 0.43
C ALA A 156 16.22 8.09 -0.88
N LYS A 157 16.83 7.87 -2.06
CA LYS A 157 16.16 8.15 -3.34
C LYS A 157 15.18 7.03 -3.68
N ALA A 158 14.08 7.42 -4.33
CA ALA A 158 13.24 6.47 -5.05
C ALA A 158 14.05 5.82 -6.19
N TRP A 159 13.73 4.56 -6.50
CA TRP A 159 14.46 3.75 -7.46
C TRP A 159 14.57 4.39 -8.84
N GLY A 160 13.46 4.94 -9.36
CA GLY A 160 13.45 5.64 -10.64
C GLY A 160 14.46 6.79 -10.68
N LYS A 161 14.43 7.67 -9.66
CA LYS A 161 15.39 8.77 -9.54
C LYS A 161 16.85 8.29 -9.50
N PHE A 162 17.12 7.21 -8.77
CA PHE A 162 18.45 6.64 -8.75
C PHE A 162 18.87 6.09 -10.12
N LEU A 163 17.97 5.42 -10.84
CA LEU A 163 18.26 4.91 -12.18
C LEU A 163 18.53 6.02 -13.19
N ASP A 164 17.78 7.13 -13.13
CA ASP A 164 18.01 8.29 -13.98
C ASP A 164 19.41 8.89 -13.74
N GLU A 165 19.76 9.10 -12.47
CA GLU A 165 21.09 9.58 -12.07
C GLU A 165 22.22 8.59 -12.45
N ALA A 166 21.96 7.28 -12.34
CA ALA A 166 22.93 6.25 -12.70
C ALA A 166 23.15 6.18 -14.21
N ARG A 167 22.07 6.30 -15.01
CA ARG A 167 22.12 6.34 -16.48
C ARG A 167 22.88 7.57 -16.98
N ALA A 168 22.62 8.73 -16.38
CA ALA A 168 23.28 9.99 -16.75
C ALA A 168 24.80 9.99 -16.52
N ARG A 169 25.32 9.04 -15.73
CA ARG A 169 26.75 8.87 -15.47
C ARG A 169 27.44 7.88 -16.42
N LEU A 170 26.70 7.23 -17.32
CA LEU A 170 27.31 6.41 -18.34
C LEU A 170 28.15 7.30 -19.28
N PRO A 171 29.36 6.86 -19.68
CA PRO A 171 30.13 7.59 -20.67
C PRO A 171 29.30 7.73 -21.96
N HIS A 172 29.11 8.96 -22.44
CA HIS A 172 28.51 9.18 -23.74
C HIS A 172 29.39 8.55 -24.82
N PRO A 173 28.81 7.90 -25.85
CA PRO A 173 29.59 7.45 -27.00
C PRO A 173 30.29 8.68 -27.59
N LYS A 174 31.62 8.60 -27.78
CA LYS A 174 32.36 9.62 -28.51
C LYS A 174 31.75 9.69 -29.91
N VAL A 175 31.07 10.79 -30.23
CA VAL A 175 30.66 11.07 -31.60
C VAL A 175 31.95 11.20 -32.40
N GLY A 176 32.24 10.22 -33.25
CA GLY A 176 33.35 10.31 -34.19
C GLY A 176 33.07 11.50 -35.11
N GLY A 177 33.87 12.56 -34.98
CA GLY A 177 33.85 13.65 -35.94
C GLY A 177 34.32 13.13 -37.31
N PRO A 178 33.78 13.67 -38.43
CA PRO A 178 34.22 13.27 -39.75
C PRO A 178 35.72 13.56 -39.91
N THR A 179 36.46 12.52 -40.31
CA THR A 179 37.86 12.57 -40.75
C THR A 179 38.02 13.36 -42.03
#